data_AF-A0A7S6M4U5-F1
#
_entry.id   AF-A0A7S6M4U5-F1
#
_cell.length_a   1.000
_cell.length_b   1.000
_cell.length_c   1.000
_cell.angle_alpha   90.00
_cell.angle_beta   90.00
_cell.angle_gamma   90.00
#
_symmetry.space_group_name_H-M   'P 1'
#
loop_
_entity.id
_entity.type
_entity.pdbx_description
1 polymer ?
#
loop_
_entity_poly.entity_id
_entity_poly.type
_entity_poly.pdbx_seq_one_letter_code
_entity_poly.pdbx_strand_id
1 'polypeptide(L)'
;MASRIVEPPAPVAEQPVRIVLLTTGGTFEKTYDETDGSLRNIGSVLDKVLASIRLPSLTLRHIPVMSKDSLDLTDEDRVRIVRTVQEALPESDGVVVVHGTDTLDKTGEALHRELGTPPHPVVLTGAMRPYEFRDTDAYQNLIEALLACRLAPPGVYVAMHNQVLRFPGVTKDRARGTFVRRPAAV
;
A
#
# COMPACT_ATOMS: atom_id res chain seq x y z
N MET A 1 -9.58 -44.54 -28.85
CA MET A 1 -8.81 -43.28 -28.88
C MET A 1 -8.50 -42.89 -27.44
N ALA A 2 -7.22 -42.91 -27.04
CA ALA A 2 -6.81 -42.60 -25.68
C ALA A 2 -6.84 -41.07 -25.45
N SER A 3 -7.65 -40.64 -24.48
CA SER A 3 -7.69 -39.27 -23.98
C SER A 3 -6.32 -38.91 -23.40
N ARG A 4 -5.61 -37.96 -24.03
CA ARG A 4 -4.40 -37.38 -23.44
C ARG A 4 -4.80 -36.62 -22.19
N ILE A 5 -4.50 -37.18 -21.03
CA ILE A 5 -4.46 -36.43 -19.77
C ILE A 5 -3.36 -35.39 -19.96
N VAL A 6 -3.75 -34.12 -20.05
CA VAL A 6 -2.79 -33.02 -19.98
C VAL A 6 -2.29 -33.00 -18.55
N GLU A 7 -1.04 -33.39 -18.34
CA GLU A 7 -0.41 -33.26 -17.03
C GLU A 7 -0.46 -31.78 -16.61
N PRO A 8 -0.81 -31.48 -15.34
CA PRO A 8 -0.73 -30.11 -14.86
C PRO A 8 0.72 -29.62 -15.06
N PRO A 9 0.92 -28.35 -15.46
CA PRO A 9 2.25 -27.82 -15.65
C PRO A 9 3.07 -28.04 -14.36
N ALA A 10 4.33 -28.45 -14.53
CA ALA A 10 5.26 -28.61 -13.42
C ALA A 10 5.18 -27.36 -12.52
N PRO A 11 5.24 -27.50 -11.18
CA PRO A 11 5.22 -26.35 -10.29
C PRO A 11 6.38 -25.45 -10.71
N VAL A 12 6.05 -24.28 -11.25
CA VAL A 12 7.06 -23.29 -11.59
C VAL A 12 7.74 -22.97 -10.27
N ALA A 13 9.03 -23.25 -10.17
CA ALA A 13 9.85 -22.71 -9.10
C ALA A 13 9.97 -21.19 -9.35
N GLU A 14 8.87 -20.46 -9.19
CA GLU A 14 8.86 -19.00 -9.26
C GLU A 14 9.58 -18.51 -8.02
N GLN A 15 10.68 -17.79 -8.23
CA GLN A 15 11.27 -17.03 -7.13
C GLN A 15 10.16 -16.17 -6.50
N PRO A 16 10.08 -16.13 -5.16
CA PRO A 16 9.02 -15.39 -4.48
C PRO A 16 9.09 -13.92 -4.91
N VAL A 17 7.93 -13.34 -5.21
CA VAL A 17 7.81 -11.93 -5.59
C VAL A 17 8.33 -11.08 -4.45
N ARG A 18 9.21 -10.11 -4.74
CA ARG A 18 9.83 -9.25 -3.73
C ARG A 18 9.06 -7.94 -3.66
N ILE A 19 8.37 -7.69 -2.55
CA ILE A 19 7.70 -6.41 -2.32
C ILE A 19 8.43 -5.67 -1.20
N VAL A 20 8.71 -4.39 -1.43
CA VAL A 20 9.17 -3.48 -0.38
C VAL A 20 7.96 -2.73 0.16
N LEU A 21 7.80 -2.75 1.48
CA LEU A 21 6.68 -2.17 2.19
C LEU A 21 7.15 -0.96 3.00
N LEU A 22 6.76 0.23 2.58
CA LEU A 22 7.04 1.48 3.28
C LEU A 22 5.90 1.82 4.22
N THR A 23 6.25 2.36 5.38
CA THR A 23 5.29 2.94 6.32
C THR A 23 5.65 4.39 6.59
N THR A 24 4.64 5.26 6.58
CA THR A 24 4.80 6.70 6.84
C THR A 24 4.04 7.16 8.09
N GLY A 25 3.43 6.22 8.82
CA GLY A 25 2.48 6.47 9.91
C GLY A 25 1.02 6.46 9.46
N GLY A 26 0.20 7.23 10.18
CA GLY A 26 -1.24 7.31 9.97
C GLY A 26 -2.05 6.24 10.70
N THR A 27 -3.36 6.22 10.42
CA THR A 27 -4.39 5.42 11.11
C THR A 27 -4.11 3.92 11.18
N PHE A 28 -3.32 3.38 10.24
CA PHE A 28 -2.96 1.95 10.19
C PHE A 28 -2.06 1.53 11.36
N GLU A 29 -1.22 2.43 11.88
CA GLU A 29 -0.26 2.16 12.96
C GLU A 29 -0.77 2.61 14.34
N LYS A 30 -1.96 3.22 14.40
CA LYS A 30 -2.54 3.74 15.64
C LYS A 30 -2.97 2.58 16.55
N THR A 31 -2.24 2.43 17.65
CA THR A 31 -2.49 1.56 18.80
C THR A 31 -3.24 2.37 19.87
N TYR A 32 -4.29 1.83 20.51
CA TYR A 32 -5.02 2.48 21.59
C TYR A 32 -4.22 2.39 22.88
N ASP A 33 -4.00 3.54 23.50
CA ASP A 33 -3.43 3.64 24.82
C ASP A 33 -4.56 3.69 25.86
N GLU A 34 -4.74 2.58 26.59
CA GLU A 34 -5.79 2.47 27.61
C GLU A 34 -5.61 3.44 28.78
N THR A 35 -4.41 4.00 28.98
CA THR A 35 -4.13 4.88 30.12
C THR A 35 -4.61 6.31 29.94
N ASP A 36 -4.69 6.80 28.70
CA ASP A 36 -5.18 8.15 28.39
C ASP A 36 -6.26 8.20 27.29
N GLY A 37 -6.64 7.05 26.73
CA GLY A 37 -7.66 6.95 25.69
C GLY A 37 -7.21 7.48 24.33
N SER A 38 -5.91 7.77 24.14
CA SER A 38 -5.38 8.28 22.88
C SER A 38 -4.95 7.16 21.93
N LEU A 39 -4.98 7.45 20.64
CA LEU A 39 -4.44 6.57 19.60
C LEU A 39 -2.99 6.98 19.30
N ARG A 40 -2.03 6.14 19.64
CA ARG A 40 -0.58 6.37 19.48
C ARG A 40 0.04 5.32 18.57
N ASN A 41 1.07 5.67 17.81
CA ASN A 41 1.80 4.68 17.01
C ASN A 41 2.77 3.91 17.93
N ILE A 42 2.31 2.81 18.56
CA ILE A 42 3.11 1.99 19.48
C ILE A 42 3.35 0.61 18.85
N GLY A 43 4.57 0.40 18.35
CA GLY A 43 5.00 -0.86 17.75
C GLY A 43 4.43 -1.10 16.35
N SER A 44 5.06 -2.01 15.60
CA SER A 44 4.66 -2.36 14.24
C SER A 44 3.39 -3.22 14.26
N VAL A 45 2.22 -2.58 14.38
CA VAL A 45 0.91 -3.18 14.06
C VAL A 45 0.98 -3.96 12.74
N LEU A 46 1.73 -3.43 11.78
CA LEU A 46 2.02 -4.07 10.52
C LEU A 46 2.71 -5.44 10.66
N ASP A 47 3.68 -5.61 11.55
CA ASP A 47 4.33 -6.91 11.74
C ASP A 47 3.36 -7.95 12.32
N LYS A 48 2.43 -7.52 13.18
CA LYS A 48 1.35 -8.38 13.68
C LYS A 48 0.40 -8.80 12.56
N VAL A 49 0.04 -7.86 11.68
CA VAL A 49 -0.77 -8.13 10.47
C VAL A 49 -0.04 -9.12 9.57
N LEU A 50 1.22 -8.88 9.26
CA LEU A 50 2.02 -9.74 8.39
C LEU A 50 2.22 -11.14 8.97
N ALA A 51 2.38 -11.25 10.30
CA ALA A 51 2.48 -12.54 10.98
C ALA A 51 1.17 -13.35 10.97
N SER A 52 0.01 -12.71 10.78
CA SER A 52 -1.29 -13.40 10.74
C SER A 52 -1.70 -13.86 9.34
N ILE A 53 -0.94 -13.50 8.30
CA ILE A 53 -1.22 -13.83 6.90
C ILE A 53 -0.19 -14.83 6.37
N ARG A 54 -0.64 -15.84 5.63
CA ARG A 54 0.24 -16.82 4.97
C ARG A 54 0.57 -16.41 3.54
N LEU A 55 1.78 -15.90 3.30
CA LEU A 55 2.24 -15.39 2.00
C LEU A 55 3.45 -16.20 1.44
N PRO A 56 3.29 -17.48 1.07
CA PRO A 56 4.42 -18.36 0.74
C PRO A 56 5.15 -18.00 -0.57
N SER A 57 4.50 -17.22 -1.43
CA SER A 57 5.04 -16.79 -2.73
C SER A 57 5.55 -15.35 -2.72
N LEU A 58 5.73 -14.75 -1.53
CA LEU A 58 6.09 -13.35 -1.36
C LEU A 58 7.21 -13.19 -0.35
N THR A 59 8.22 -12.40 -0.72
CA THR A 59 9.25 -11.90 0.19
C THR A 59 8.95 -10.43 0.48
N LEU A 60 8.82 -10.08 1.75
CA LEU A 60 8.57 -8.71 2.19
C LEU A 60 9.80 -8.11 2.87
N ARG A 61 10.15 -6.89 2.48
CA ARG A 61 11.09 -6.03 3.22
C ARG A 61 10.36 -4.80 3.70
N HIS A 62 10.25 -4.63 5.01
CA HIS A 62 9.64 -3.45 5.63
C HIS A 62 10.66 -2.33 5.83
N ILE A 63 10.28 -1.10 5.48
CA ILE A 63 11.06 0.13 5.68
C ILE A 63 10.18 1.16 6.39
N PRO A 64 10.40 1.42 7.69
CA PRO A 64 9.76 2.55 8.38
C PRO A 64 10.40 3.86 7.94
N VAL A 65 9.67 4.66 7.16
CA VAL A 65 10.16 5.96 6.65
C VAL A 65 10.00 7.03 7.73
N MET A 66 8.83 7.06 8.36
CA MET A 66 8.45 7.98 9.44
C MET A 66 7.17 7.48 10.11
N SER A 67 6.75 8.14 11.20
CA SER A 67 5.48 7.86 11.87
C SER A 67 4.75 9.17 12.18
N LYS A 68 4.08 9.74 11.17
CA LYS A 68 3.34 11.02 11.26
C LYS A 68 1.88 10.81 10.90
N ASP A 69 0.99 11.66 11.42
CA ASP A 69 -0.37 11.75 10.88
C ASP A 69 -0.31 12.35 9.47
N SER A 70 -1.13 11.86 8.54
CA SER A 70 -1.13 12.34 7.17
C SER A 70 -1.48 13.82 7.04
N LEU A 71 -2.20 14.39 7.99
CA LEU A 71 -2.48 15.83 8.04
C LEU A 71 -1.24 16.67 8.37
N ASP A 72 -0.26 16.08 9.06
CA ASP A 72 0.98 16.75 9.49
C ASP A 72 2.15 16.54 8.51
N LEU A 73 1.94 15.76 7.44
CA LEU A 73 2.97 15.52 6.42
C LEU A 73 3.23 16.79 5.60
N THR A 74 4.49 17.20 5.54
CA THR A 74 4.97 18.33 4.73
C THR A 74 5.41 17.90 3.32
N ASP A 75 5.76 18.86 2.47
CA ASP A 75 6.29 18.54 1.14
C ASP A 75 7.67 17.88 1.23
N GLU A 76 8.50 18.25 2.21
CA GLU A 76 9.78 17.57 2.49
C GLU A 76 9.57 16.11 2.89
N ASP A 77 8.52 15.81 3.67
CA ASP A 77 8.17 14.42 3.99
C ASP A 77 7.80 13.63 2.74
N ARG A 78 7.08 14.25 1.79
CA ARG A 78 6.73 13.61 0.50
C ARG A 78 7.95 13.39 -0.37
N VAL A 79 8.88 14.35 -0.41
CA VAL A 79 10.18 14.17 -1.09
C VAL A 79 10.93 12.98 -0.50
N ARG A 80 10.93 12.83 0.83
CA ARG A 80 11.54 11.67 1.50
C ARG A 80 10.86 10.37 1.08
N ILE A 81 9.53 10.32 1.04
CA ILE A 81 8.77 9.13 0.58
C ILE A 81 9.14 8.78 -0.86
N VAL A 82 9.10 9.76 -1.78
CA VAL A 82 9.47 9.57 -3.18
C VAL A 82 10.88 9.00 -3.31
N ARG A 83 11.85 9.59 -2.61
CA ARG A 83 13.23 9.14 -2.63
C ARG A 83 13.37 7.69 -2.16
N THR A 84 12.73 7.33 -1.05
CA THR A 84 12.80 5.94 -0.54
C THR A 84 12.15 4.95 -1.51
N VAL A 85 11.06 5.33 -2.20
CA VAL A 85 10.48 4.50 -3.27
C VAL A 85 11.45 4.33 -4.44
N GLN A 86 12.11 5.40 -4.88
CA GLN A 86 13.13 5.35 -5.95
C GLN A 86 14.29 4.41 -5.59
N GLU A 87 14.75 4.45 -4.34
CA GLU A 87 15.82 3.57 -3.84
C GLU A 87 15.37 2.10 -3.73
N ALA A 88 14.08 1.84 -3.48
CA ALA A 88 13.52 0.49 -3.32
C ALA A 88 13.18 -0.21 -4.65
N LEU A 89 12.84 0.55 -5.70
CA LEU A 89 12.40 0.01 -6.99
C LEU A 89 13.41 -0.93 -7.68
N PRO A 90 14.74 -0.69 -7.64
CA PRO A 90 15.72 -1.60 -8.24
C PRO A 90 15.85 -2.96 -7.52
N GLU A 91 15.48 -3.02 -6.24
CA GLU A 91 15.65 -4.21 -5.39
C GLU A 91 14.36 -5.03 -5.23
N SER A 92 13.27 -4.61 -5.89
CA SER A 92 11.93 -5.17 -5.70
C SER A 92 11.17 -5.32 -7.01
N ASP A 93 10.13 -6.13 -6.96
CA ASP A 93 9.19 -6.36 -8.05
C ASP A 93 7.91 -5.50 -7.88
N GLY A 94 7.85 -4.70 -6.81
CA GLY A 94 6.78 -3.77 -6.48
C GLY A 94 7.00 -3.09 -5.12
N VAL A 95 6.39 -1.92 -4.94
CA VAL A 95 6.47 -1.16 -3.68
C VAL A 95 5.08 -0.85 -3.16
N VAL A 96 4.81 -1.18 -1.90
CA VAL A 96 3.59 -0.75 -1.19
C VAL A 96 3.93 0.37 -0.22
N VAL A 97 3.15 1.44 -0.21
CA VAL A 97 3.28 2.56 0.73
C VAL A 97 2.04 2.61 1.61
N VAL A 98 2.17 2.21 2.87
CA VAL A 98 1.13 2.36 3.89
C VAL A 98 1.19 3.79 4.43
N HIS A 99 0.10 4.51 4.22
CA HIS A 99 0.01 5.95 4.42
C HIS A 99 -1.31 6.33 5.09
N GLY A 100 -1.33 7.43 5.85
CA GLY A 100 -2.59 7.99 6.37
C GLY A 100 -3.48 8.52 5.24
N THR A 101 -4.79 8.32 5.31
CA THR A 101 -5.66 8.52 4.15
C THR A 101 -5.93 9.98 3.83
N ASP A 102 -5.77 10.93 4.77
CA ASP A 102 -6.20 12.32 4.56
C ASP A 102 -5.43 13.09 3.50
N THR A 103 -4.19 12.70 3.23
CA THR A 103 -3.35 13.33 2.19
C THR A 103 -2.68 12.30 1.27
N LEU A 104 -3.17 11.05 1.27
CA LEU A 104 -2.65 9.97 0.43
C LEU A 104 -2.72 10.34 -1.05
N ASP A 105 -3.82 10.98 -1.49
CA ASP A 105 -3.97 11.45 -2.87
C ASP A 105 -2.86 12.44 -3.27
N LYS A 106 -2.52 13.40 -2.40
CA LYS A 106 -1.41 14.34 -2.63
C LYS A 106 -0.06 13.62 -2.77
N THR A 107 0.21 12.64 -1.91
CA THR A 107 1.46 11.85 -1.97
C THR A 107 1.51 10.98 -3.23
N GLY A 108 0.38 10.40 -3.65
CA GLY A 108 0.28 9.63 -4.88
C GLY A 108 0.51 10.46 -6.14
N GLU A 109 -0.02 11.69 -6.19
CA GLU A 109 0.28 12.63 -7.28
C GLU A 109 1.76 13.03 -7.32
N ALA A 110 2.38 13.26 -6.16
CA ALA A 110 3.81 13.52 -6.08
C ALA A 110 4.63 12.33 -6.61
N LEU A 111 4.33 11.10 -6.16
CA LEU A 111 4.98 9.89 -6.66
C LEU A 111 4.81 9.72 -8.18
N HIS A 112 3.60 9.93 -8.70
CA HIS A 112 3.35 9.85 -10.13
C HIS A 112 4.19 10.86 -10.92
N ARG A 113 4.24 12.11 -10.46
CA ARG A 113 5.00 13.19 -11.10
C ARG A 113 6.50 12.91 -11.10
N GLU A 114 7.06 12.49 -9.98
CA GLU A 114 8.51 12.31 -9.83
C GLU A 114 9.02 10.97 -10.41
N LEU A 115 8.20 9.92 -10.44
CA LEU A 115 8.59 8.61 -10.98
C LEU A 115 8.26 8.44 -12.47
N GLY A 116 7.28 9.18 -12.99
CA GLY A 116 6.76 9.00 -14.34
C GLY A 116 6.20 7.59 -14.54
N THR A 117 6.94 6.76 -15.28
CA THR A 117 6.62 5.34 -15.47
C THR A 117 7.70 4.49 -14.77
N PRO A 118 7.52 4.15 -13.48
CA PRO A 118 8.46 3.27 -12.78
C PRO A 118 8.49 1.89 -13.45
N PRO A 119 9.56 1.09 -13.25
CA PRO A 119 9.67 -0.25 -13.83
C PRO A 119 8.71 -1.26 -13.18
N HIS A 120 8.27 -1.00 -11.94
CA HIS A 120 7.39 -1.86 -11.16
C HIS A 120 6.24 -1.05 -10.55
N PRO A 121 5.10 -1.66 -10.18
CA PRO A 121 4.00 -0.95 -9.57
C PRO A 121 4.36 -0.37 -8.19
N VAL A 122 3.94 0.88 -7.97
CA VAL A 122 3.97 1.55 -6.66
C VAL A 122 2.52 1.72 -6.20
N VAL A 123 2.14 1.06 -5.12
CA VAL A 123 0.75 1.03 -4.64
C VAL A 123 0.67 1.67 -3.27
N LEU A 124 -0.03 2.80 -3.17
CA LEU A 124 -0.39 3.41 -1.91
C LEU A 124 -1.61 2.72 -1.31
N THR A 125 -1.64 2.59 0.00
CA THR A 125 -2.80 2.09 0.74
C THR A 125 -2.86 2.72 2.13
N GLY A 126 -3.96 2.49 2.84
CA GLY A 126 -4.19 2.99 4.18
C GLY A 126 -5.45 2.36 4.78
N ALA A 127 -5.92 2.93 5.89
CA ALA A 127 -7.16 2.51 6.52
C ALA A 127 -7.98 3.74 6.92
N MET A 128 -9.30 3.67 6.70
CA MET A 128 -10.23 4.67 7.22
C MET A 128 -10.50 4.43 8.71
N ARG A 129 -10.41 3.18 9.17
CA ARG A 129 -10.61 2.78 10.56
C ARG A 129 -9.31 2.22 11.15
N PRO A 130 -8.91 2.64 12.36
CA PRO A 130 -7.70 2.10 12.99
C PRO A 130 -7.74 0.58 13.09
N TYR A 131 -6.56 -0.03 13.01
CA TYR A 131 -6.40 -1.48 12.98
C TYR A 131 -7.04 -2.20 14.18
N GLU A 132 -7.05 -1.55 15.34
CA GLU A 132 -7.54 -2.18 16.58
C GLU A 132 -9.05 -2.35 16.66
N PHE A 133 -9.78 -1.67 15.79
CA PHE A 133 -11.23 -1.87 15.69
C PHE A 133 -11.52 -3.20 15.00
N ARG A 134 -12.49 -3.95 15.55
CA ARG A 134 -12.92 -5.24 14.97
C ARG A 134 -13.41 -5.11 13.52
N ASP A 135 -13.94 -3.95 13.16
CA ASP A 135 -14.48 -3.62 11.84
C ASP A 135 -13.53 -2.74 11.01
N THR A 136 -12.22 -2.94 11.20
CA THR A 136 -11.15 -2.26 10.45
C THR A 136 -11.09 -2.71 8.98
N ASP A 137 -10.80 -1.75 8.10
CA ASP A 137 -10.48 -1.96 6.68
C ASP A 137 -8.98 -2.16 6.43
N ALA A 138 -8.13 -2.04 7.47
CA ALA A 138 -6.67 -2.14 7.37
C ALA A 138 -6.20 -3.47 6.75
N TYR A 139 -6.73 -4.59 7.24
CA TYR A 139 -6.39 -5.92 6.73
C TYR A 139 -6.74 -6.07 5.24
N GLN A 140 -7.97 -5.71 4.89
CA GLN A 140 -8.45 -5.81 3.53
C GLN A 140 -7.57 -4.99 2.58
N ASN A 141 -7.37 -3.71 2.89
CA ASN A 141 -6.66 -2.78 2.01
C ASN A 141 -5.19 -3.18 1.84
N LEU A 142 -4.52 -3.70 2.88
CA LEU A 142 -3.14 -4.18 2.76
C LEU A 142 -3.03 -5.39 1.82
N ILE A 143 -3.91 -6.39 1.95
CA ILE A 143 -3.92 -7.55 1.06
C ILE A 143 -4.19 -7.15 -0.38
N GLU A 144 -5.17 -6.26 -0.59
CA GLU A 144 -5.49 -5.71 -1.89
C GLU A 144 -4.28 -4.98 -2.51
N ALA A 145 -3.53 -4.21 -1.71
CA ALA A 145 -2.33 -3.51 -2.17
C ALA A 145 -1.20 -4.48 -2.54
N LEU A 146 -0.94 -5.50 -1.72
CA LEU A 146 0.05 -6.54 -2.01
C LEU A 146 -0.29 -7.29 -3.30
N LEU A 147 -1.56 -7.63 -3.50
CA LEU A 147 -2.03 -8.29 -4.72
C LEU A 147 -1.94 -7.35 -5.94
N ALA A 148 -2.31 -6.07 -5.78
CA ALA A 148 -2.19 -5.07 -6.83
C ALA A 148 -0.74 -4.89 -7.30
N CYS A 149 0.24 -4.92 -6.39
CA CYS A 149 1.66 -4.89 -6.78
C CYS A 149 2.07 -6.05 -7.69
N ARG A 150 1.42 -7.21 -7.59
CA ARG A 150 1.70 -8.38 -8.44
C ARG A 150 0.98 -8.34 -9.79
N LEU A 151 -0.20 -7.74 -9.85
CA LEU A 151 -1.08 -7.83 -11.01
C LEU A 151 -1.13 -6.56 -11.87
N ALA A 152 -0.91 -5.39 -11.26
CA ALA A 152 -0.98 -4.13 -11.98
C ALA A 152 0.23 -3.96 -12.91
N PRO A 153 0.07 -3.32 -14.08
CA PRO A 153 1.20 -2.91 -14.89
C PRO A 153 1.97 -1.77 -14.20
N PRO A 154 3.21 -1.46 -14.63
CA PRO A 154 4.00 -0.43 -13.99
C PRO A 154 3.30 0.94 -13.96
N GLY A 155 3.38 1.60 -12.81
CA GLY A 155 2.65 2.84 -12.52
C GLY A 155 2.45 3.10 -11.04
N VAL A 156 1.80 4.22 -10.71
CA VAL A 156 1.46 4.60 -9.33
C VAL A 156 -0.04 4.45 -9.13
N TYR A 157 -0.44 3.79 -8.04
CA TYR A 157 -1.84 3.44 -7.76
C TYR A 157 -2.20 3.70 -6.30
N VAL A 158 -3.50 3.80 -6.01
CA VAL A 158 -4.04 3.52 -4.67
C VAL A 158 -4.87 2.24 -4.74
N ALA A 159 -4.74 1.39 -3.72
CA ALA A 159 -5.56 0.19 -3.53
C ALA A 159 -6.29 0.26 -2.19
N MET A 160 -7.62 0.43 -2.23
CA MET A 160 -8.50 0.44 -1.06
C MET A 160 -9.92 0.01 -1.45
N HIS A 161 -10.62 -0.65 -0.54
CA HIS A 161 -12.03 -1.04 -0.67
C HIS A 161 -12.38 -1.73 -2.00
N ASN A 162 -11.56 -2.72 -2.39
CA ASN A 162 -11.70 -3.50 -3.62
C ASN A 162 -11.60 -2.67 -4.91
N GLN A 163 -10.84 -1.57 -4.86
CA GLN A 163 -10.55 -0.74 -6.03
C GLN A 163 -9.05 -0.48 -6.15
N VAL A 164 -8.54 -0.55 -7.38
CA VAL A 164 -7.17 -0.14 -7.72
C VAL A 164 -7.26 1.01 -8.71
N LEU A 165 -6.93 2.22 -8.27
CA LEU A 165 -7.04 3.45 -9.06
C LEU A 165 -5.64 3.97 -9.40
N ARG A 166 -5.35 4.17 -10.70
CA ARG A 166 -4.07 4.69 -11.18
C ARG A 166 -4.03 6.21 -11.14
N PHE A 167 -2.97 6.78 -10.56
CA PHE A 167 -2.66 8.21 -10.66
C PHE A 167 -2.22 8.58 -12.09
N PRO A 168 -2.44 9.82 -12.56
CA PRO A 168 -3.00 10.96 -11.83
C PRO A 168 -4.53 10.98 -11.82
N GLY A 169 -5.11 11.94 -11.10
CA GLY A 169 -6.54 12.24 -11.07
C GLY A 169 -7.32 11.48 -10.00
N VAL A 170 -6.65 10.94 -8.97
CA VAL A 170 -7.30 10.25 -7.85
C VAL A 170 -7.45 11.22 -6.68
N THR A 171 -8.59 11.19 -5.98
CA THR A 171 -8.85 12.05 -4.81
C THR A 171 -9.68 11.34 -3.75
N LYS A 172 -9.52 11.74 -2.48
CA LYS A 172 -10.33 11.23 -1.37
C LYS A 172 -11.75 11.78 -1.42
N ASP A 173 -12.74 10.90 -1.58
CA ASP A 173 -14.14 11.20 -1.31
C ASP A 173 -14.38 11.09 0.20
N ARG A 174 -14.39 12.25 0.87
CA ARG A 174 -14.57 12.33 2.32
C ARG A 174 -15.97 11.92 2.78
N ALA A 175 -16.99 12.10 1.94
CA ALA A 175 -18.36 11.74 2.28
C ALA A 175 -18.55 10.21 2.26
N ARG A 176 -17.92 9.54 1.28
CA ARG A 176 -17.99 8.07 1.14
C ARG A 176 -16.90 7.33 1.91
N GLY A 177 -15.89 8.03 2.41
CA GLY A 177 -14.75 7.42 3.09
C GLY A 177 -13.94 6.51 2.16
N THR A 178 -13.71 6.93 0.91
CA THR A 178 -12.94 6.12 -0.06
C THR A 178 -12.21 7.02 -1.08
N PHE A 179 -11.53 6.43 -2.04
CA PHE A 179 -10.88 7.13 -3.15
C PHE A 179 -11.68 6.99 -4.44
N VAL A 180 -11.71 8.04 -5.24
CA VAL A 180 -12.39 8.08 -6.54
C VAL A 180 -11.51 8.76 -7.58
N ARG A 181 -11.74 8.48 -8.86
CA ARG A 181 -11.18 9.29 -9.94
C ARG A 181 -11.99 10.56 -10.10
N ARG A 182 -11.33 11.71 -10.15
CA ARG A 182 -11.98 12.95 -10.60
C ARG A 182 -12.27 12.81 -12.10
N PRO A 183 -13.48 13.15 -12.57
CA PRO A 183 -13.73 13.28 -14.00
C PRO A 183 -12.73 14.28 -14.59
N ALA A 184 -12.17 13.98 -15.77
CA ALA A 184 -11.40 15.00 -16.49
C ALA A 184 -12.30 16.24 -16.63
N ALA A 185 -11.76 17.43 -16.32
CA ALA A 185 -12.47 18.67 -16.60
C ALA A 185 -12.75 18.68 -18.11
N VAL A 186 -14.03 18.69 -18.47
CA VAL A 186 -14.50 18.82 -19.85
C VAL A 186 -14.24 20.24 -20.33
#